data_AF-A0A969H5A1-F1
#
_entry.id   AF-A0A969H5A1-F1
#
_cell.length_a   1.000
_cell.length_b   1.000
_cell.length_c   1.000
_cell.angle_alpha   90.00
_cell.angle_beta   90.00
_cell.angle_gamma   90.00
#
_symmetry.space_group_name_H-M   'P 1'
#
loop_
_entity.id
_entity.type
_entity.pdbx_description
1 polymer ?
#
loop_
_entity_poly.entity_id
_entity_poly.type
_entity_poly.pdbx_seq_one_letter_code
_entity_poly.pdbx_strand_id
1 'polypeptide(L)'
;MQPELIVAIVTGLITLFASFLIATYQTRTEFRKMAKQLEEKYTTSLFDKRLEVYPQLFKILNDSNNAIEYNEQSKEKLVDLQKEFDNWMSTNALFLTNTTARIAWGYHNFLIDILEQYRDQFIPEDRWIEIRNIQLTFGKFLRAELGIFDTEPAGIAELEKPYVKEILEKLGQSSKKIRNRFGY
;
A
#
# COMPACT_ATOMS: atom_id res chain seq x y z
N MET A 1 -45.39 54.73 14.48
CA MET A 1 -44.22 54.29 13.70
C MET A 1 -44.73 53.88 12.34
N GLN A 2 -44.21 54.44 11.25
CA GLN A 2 -44.73 54.15 9.90
C GLN A 2 -44.49 52.67 9.56
N PRO A 3 -45.50 51.93 9.07
CA PRO A 3 -45.37 50.51 8.75
C PRO A 3 -44.24 50.24 7.75
N GLU A 4 -43.97 51.20 6.86
CA GLU A 4 -42.88 51.17 5.88
C GLU A 4 -41.49 51.06 6.54
N LEU A 5 -41.26 51.72 7.67
CA LEU A 5 -39.99 51.68 8.40
C LEU A 5 -39.75 50.30 9.01
N ILE A 6 -40.80 49.66 9.56
CA ILE A 6 -40.72 48.33 10.16
C ILE A 6 -40.44 47.28 9.07
N VAL A 7 -41.13 47.38 7.93
CA VAL A 7 -40.90 46.50 6.78
C VAL A 7 -39.46 46.63 6.29
N ALA A 8 -38.95 47.85 6.11
CA ALA A 8 -37.56 48.07 5.67
C ALA A 8 -36.51 47.46 6.61
N ILE A 9 -36.69 47.59 7.94
CA ILE A 9 -35.78 47.01 8.94
C ILE A 9 -35.84 45.48 8.89
N VAL A 10 -37.04 44.90 8.86
CA VAL A 10 -37.22 43.44 8.81
C VAL A 10 -36.65 42.86 7.51
N THR A 11 -36.93 43.50 6.37
CA THR A 11 -36.36 43.07 5.07
C THR A 11 -34.83 43.19 5.07
N GLY A 12 -34.27 44.29 5.59
CA GLY A 12 -32.82 44.45 5.70
C GLY A 12 -32.15 43.37 6.57
N LEU A 13 -32.76 43.01 7.71
CA LEU A 13 -32.26 41.95 8.59
C LEU A 13 -32.36 40.57 7.94
N ILE A 14 -33.44 40.27 7.23
CA ILE A 14 -33.61 39.00 6.50
C ILE A 14 -32.55 38.90 5.39
N THR A 15 -32.31 39.98 4.64
CA THR A 15 -31.28 40.00 3.60
C THR A 15 -29.88 39.81 4.17
N LEU A 16 -29.55 40.46 5.29
CA LEU A 16 -28.26 40.28 5.97
C LEU A 16 -28.09 38.84 6.47
N PHE A 17 -29.13 38.26 7.09
CA PHE A 17 -29.09 36.90 7.59
C PHE A 17 -28.99 35.87 6.45
N ALA A 18 -29.76 36.04 5.38
CA ALA A 18 -29.67 35.20 4.19
C ALA A 18 -28.28 35.31 3.53
N SER A 19 -27.72 36.51 3.44
CA SER A 19 -26.37 36.73 2.90
C SER A 19 -25.31 36.06 3.75
N PHE A 20 -25.44 36.12 5.08
CA PHE A 20 -24.54 35.42 6.01
C PHE A 20 -24.62 33.89 5.85
N LEU A 21 -25.83 33.33 5.75
CA LEU A 21 -26.02 31.90 5.50
C LEU A 21 -25.46 31.45 4.16
N ILE A 22 -25.67 32.24 3.10
CA ILE A 22 -25.13 31.96 1.77
C ILE A 22 -23.60 32.03 1.79
N ALA A 23 -23.01 33.08 2.40
CA ALA A 23 -21.56 33.23 2.49
C ALA A 23 -20.90 32.09 3.28
N THR A 24 -21.50 31.66 4.39
CA THR A 24 -21.00 30.52 5.17
C THR A 24 -21.13 29.20 4.42
N TYR A 25 -22.24 28.98 3.70
CA TYR A 25 -22.40 27.81 2.84
C TYR A 25 -21.38 27.79 1.70
N GLN A 26 -21.22 28.91 0.99
CA GLN A 26 -20.23 29.07 -0.08
C GLN A 26 -18.81 28.80 0.44
N THR A 27 -18.41 29.42 1.54
CA THR A 27 -17.10 29.20 2.17
C THR A 27 -16.88 27.72 2.51
N ARG A 28 -17.88 27.03 3.05
CA ARG A 28 -17.79 25.58 3.34
C ARG A 28 -17.63 24.75 2.06
N THR A 29 -18.34 25.10 0.99
CA THR A 29 -18.20 24.39 -0.29
C THR A 29 -16.85 24.64 -0.94
N GLU A 30 -16.33 25.86 -0.89
CA GLU A 30 -14.99 26.19 -1.39
C GLU A 30 -13.90 25.47 -0.60
N PHE A 31 -14.01 25.43 0.73
CA PHE A 31 -13.09 24.67 1.57
C PHE A 31 -13.09 23.18 1.24
N ARG A 32 -14.28 22.59 1.03
CA ARG A 32 -14.40 21.18 0.59
C ARG A 32 -13.76 20.95 -0.78
N LYS A 33 -13.94 21.88 -1.74
CA LYS A 33 -13.30 21.82 -3.06
C LYS A 33 -11.78 21.89 -2.93
N MET A 34 -11.25 22.82 -2.14
CA MET A 34 -9.82 22.95 -1.89
C MET A 34 -9.22 21.71 -1.23
N ALA A 35 -9.91 21.14 -0.23
CA ALA A 35 -9.48 19.90 0.42
C ALA A 35 -9.43 18.74 -0.58
N LYS A 36 -10.46 18.61 -1.44
CA LYS A 36 -10.49 17.58 -2.49
C LYS A 36 -9.38 17.78 -3.52
N GLN A 37 -9.10 19.02 -3.94
CA GLN A 37 -7.99 19.31 -4.84
C GLN A 37 -6.63 18.97 -4.23
N LEU A 38 -6.47 19.20 -2.92
CA LEU A 38 -5.24 18.83 -2.20
C LEU A 38 -5.09 17.31 -2.11
N GLU A 39 -6.18 16.59 -1.83
CA GLU A 39 -6.23 15.13 -1.82
C GLU A 39 -5.93 14.54 -3.21
N GLU A 40 -6.52 15.10 -4.27
CA GLU A 40 -6.24 14.74 -5.66
C GLU A 40 -4.76 14.96 -5.98
N LYS A 41 -4.20 16.14 -5.67
CA LYS A 41 -2.78 16.44 -5.91
C LYS A 41 -1.85 15.51 -5.14
N TYR A 42 -2.17 15.20 -3.89
CA TYR A 42 -1.41 14.26 -3.07
C TYR A 42 -1.46 12.85 -3.68
N THR A 43 -2.65 12.40 -4.09
CA THR A 43 -2.87 11.09 -4.70
C THR A 43 -2.11 10.97 -6.02
N THR A 44 -2.14 12.01 -6.87
CA THR A 44 -1.37 12.06 -8.11
C THR A 44 0.14 11.99 -7.82
N SER A 45 0.63 12.80 -6.88
CA SER A 45 2.06 12.80 -6.53
C SER A 45 2.53 11.45 -5.99
N LEU A 46 1.69 10.80 -5.18
CA LEU A 46 1.95 9.46 -4.66
C LEU A 46 1.97 8.42 -5.79
N PHE A 47 1.02 8.50 -6.73
CA PHE A 47 0.95 7.62 -7.89
C PHE A 47 2.17 7.78 -8.80
N ASP A 48 2.58 9.02 -9.09
CA ASP A 48 3.78 9.31 -9.87
C ASP A 48 5.03 8.71 -9.22
N LYS A 49 5.14 8.79 -7.88
CA LYS A 49 6.22 8.14 -7.16
C LYS A 49 6.15 6.62 -7.20
N ARG A 50 4.96 6.02 -7.17
CA ARG A 50 4.80 4.58 -7.37
C ARG A 50 5.27 4.14 -8.75
N LEU A 51 4.94 4.88 -9.80
CA LEU A 51 5.43 4.61 -11.16
C LEU A 51 6.96 4.60 -11.25
N GLU A 52 7.64 5.41 -10.42
CA GLU A 52 9.10 5.47 -10.36
C GLU A 52 9.71 4.30 -9.57
N VAL A 53 9.13 3.94 -8.42
CA VAL A 53 9.78 3.04 -7.44
C VAL A 53 9.29 1.59 -7.49
N TYR A 54 8.03 1.34 -7.88
CA TYR A 54 7.47 -0.01 -7.93
C TYR A 54 8.11 -0.90 -8.99
N PRO A 55 8.47 -0.41 -10.19
CA PRO A 55 9.18 -1.24 -11.18
C PRO A 55 10.52 -1.77 -10.66
N GLN A 56 11.20 -1.01 -9.79
CA GLN A 56 12.46 -1.45 -9.17
C GLN A 56 12.22 -2.62 -8.23
N LEU A 57 11.20 -2.53 -7.37
CA LEU A 57 10.82 -3.64 -6.50
C LEU A 57 10.34 -4.86 -7.30
N PHE A 58 9.52 -4.63 -8.32
CA PHE A 58 9.05 -5.70 -9.19
C PHE A 58 10.23 -6.43 -9.84
N LYS A 59 11.25 -5.70 -10.28
CA LYS A 59 12.50 -6.27 -10.81
C LYS A 59 13.21 -7.13 -9.77
N ILE A 60 13.43 -6.63 -8.54
CA ILE A 60 14.07 -7.39 -7.44
C ILE A 60 13.35 -8.74 -7.22
N LEU A 61 12.02 -8.72 -7.12
CA LEU A 61 11.20 -9.92 -6.93
C LEU A 61 11.27 -10.86 -8.15
N ASN A 62 11.25 -10.30 -9.36
CA ASN A 62 11.23 -11.07 -10.59
C ASN A 62 12.59 -11.73 -10.90
N ASP A 63 13.70 -11.05 -10.61
CA ASP A 63 15.04 -11.61 -10.77
C ASP A 63 15.23 -12.84 -9.86
N SER A 64 14.71 -12.78 -8.63
CA SER A 64 14.65 -13.94 -7.75
C SER A 64 13.73 -15.05 -8.26
N ASN A 65 12.53 -14.72 -8.76
CA ASN A 65 11.63 -15.70 -9.34
C ASN A 65 12.29 -16.45 -10.50
N ASN A 66 13.00 -15.72 -11.38
CA ASN A 66 13.74 -16.30 -12.49
C ASN A 66 14.85 -17.24 -12.00
N ALA A 67 15.61 -16.83 -10.97
CA ALA A 67 16.64 -17.70 -10.39
C ALA A 67 16.05 -19.01 -9.85
N ILE A 68 14.88 -18.98 -9.22
CA ILE A 68 14.17 -20.18 -8.76
C ILE A 68 13.69 -21.02 -9.95
N GLU A 69 13.09 -20.39 -10.97
CA GLU A 69 12.53 -21.08 -12.13
C GLU A 69 13.60 -21.80 -12.97
N TYR A 70 14.80 -21.22 -13.05
CA TYR A 70 15.93 -21.82 -13.78
C TYR A 70 16.80 -22.75 -12.92
N ASN A 71 16.37 -23.11 -11.71
CA ASN A 71 17.15 -23.94 -10.77
C ASN A 71 18.52 -23.34 -10.39
N GLU A 72 18.63 -22.01 -10.42
CA GLU A 72 19.84 -21.27 -10.05
C GLU A 72 19.73 -20.64 -8.65
N GLN A 73 18.72 -21.01 -7.87
CA GLN A 73 18.54 -20.56 -6.49
C GLN A 73 19.69 -21.03 -5.60
N SER A 74 20.10 -20.16 -4.69
CA SER A 74 21.07 -20.48 -3.64
C SER A 74 20.77 -19.64 -2.41
N LYS A 75 21.26 -20.09 -1.27
CA LYS A 75 21.08 -19.36 -0.02
C LYS A 75 21.79 -18.01 -0.05
N GLU A 76 22.94 -17.92 -0.70
CA GLU A 76 23.68 -16.69 -0.93
C GLU A 76 22.82 -15.68 -1.72
N LYS A 77 22.21 -16.12 -2.81
CA LYS A 77 21.25 -15.28 -3.58
C LYS A 77 20.05 -14.84 -2.73
N LEU A 78 19.57 -15.67 -1.80
CA LEU A 78 18.48 -15.30 -0.89
C LEU A 78 18.91 -14.25 0.15
N VAL A 79 20.14 -14.34 0.64
CA VAL A 79 20.72 -13.31 1.53
C VAL A 79 20.88 -11.99 0.79
N ASP A 80 21.33 -12.03 -0.47
CA ASP A 80 21.48 -10.83 -1.29
C ASP A 80 20.13 -10.22 -1.66
N LEU A 81 19.13 -11.06 -2.00
CA LEU A 81 17.75 -10.63 -2.16
C LEU A 81 17.22 -9.92 -0.91
N GLN A 82 17.43 -10.51 0.29
CA GLN A 82 16.98 -9.91 1.54
C GLN A 82 17.59 -8.52 1.74
N LYS A 83 18.90 -8.36 1.49
CA LYS A 83 19.58 -7.06 1.61
C LYS A 83 19.05 -6.05 0.59
N GLU A 84 18.86 -6.44 -0.66
CA GLU A 84 18.31 -5.56 -1.70
C GLU A 84 16.88 -5.13 -1.35
N PHE A 85 16.06 -6.08 -0.90
CA PHE A 85 14.70 -5.83 -0.47
C PHE A 85 14.65 -4.89 0.75
N ASP A 86 15.50 -5.10 1.75
CA ASP A 86 15.59 -4.26 2.95
C ASP A 86 16.04 -2.84 2.61
N ASN A 87 17.04 -2.72 1.73
CA ASN A 87 17.48 -1.42 1.24
C ASN A 87 16.34 -0.70 0.51
N TRP A 88 15.61 -1.40 -0.36
CA TRP A 88 14.45 -0.83 -1.03
C TRP A 88 13.36 -0.40 -0.04
N MET A 89 13.02 -1.25 0.93
CA MET A 89 12.02 -0.98 1.95
C MET A 89 12.38 0.26 2.78
N SER A 90 13.64 0.39 3.21
CA SER A 90 14.09 1.52 4.00
C SER A 90 13.94 2.88 3.29
N THR A 91 13.96 2.87 1.95
CA THR A 91 13.90 4.09 1.13
C THR A 91 12.48 4.37 0.61
N ASN A 92 11.72 3.32 0.28
CA ASN A 92 10.52 3.44 -0.55
C ASN A 92 9.23 2.91 0.11
N ALA A 93 9.29 2.26 1.28
CA ALA A 93 8.11 1.63 1.89
C ALA A 93 6.97 2.62 2.19
N LEU A 94 7.28 3.91 2.38
CA LEU A 94 6.29 4.96 2.63
C LEU A 94 5.30 5.14 1.46
N PHE A 95 5.68 4.73 0.25
CA PHE A 95 4.84 4.85 -0.94
C PHE A 95 3.83 3.70 -1.08
N LEU A 96 4.01 2.62 -0.33
CA LEU A 96 3.12 1.46 -0.36
C LEU A 96 1.71 1.80 0.14
N THR A 97 0.68 1.18 -0.43
CA THR A 97 -0.63 1.19 0.24
C THR A 97 -0.57 0.35 1.51
N ASN A 98 -1.55 0.53 2.40
CA ASN A 98 -1.66 -0.29 3.62
C ASN A 98 -1.68 -1.80 3.32
N THR A 99 -2.30 -2.23 2.22
CA THR A 99 -2.38 -3.65 1.85
C THR A 99 -1.00 -4.16 1.43
N THR A 100 -0.34 -3.46 0.50
CA THR A 100 0.95 -3.88 -0.02
C THR A 100 2.06 -3.72 1.02
N ALA A 101 1.99 -2.73 1.90
CA ALA A 101 2.89 -2.58 3.04
C ALA A 101 2.82 -3.77 4.00
N ARG A 102 1.63 -4.30 4.27
CA ARG A 102 1.47 -5.52 5.10
C ARG A 102 2.10 -6.74 4.44
N ILE A 103 1.91 -6.90 3.13
CA ILE A 103 2.52 -7.99 2.36
C ILE A 103 4.04 -7.84 2.37
N ALA A 104 4.55 -6.64 2.10
CA ALA A 104 5.97 -6.34 2.08
C ALA A 104 6.65 -6.63 3.43
N TRP A 105 6.05 -6.15 4.52
CA TRP A 105 6.54 -6.41 5.87
C TRP A 105 6.45 -7.89 6.25
N GLY A 106 5.36 -8.55 5.88
CA GLY A 106 5.21 -9.98 6.07
C GLY A 106 6.30 -10.77 5.34
N TYR A 107 6.58 -10.40 4.09
CA TYR A 107 7.59 -11.04 3.26
C TYR A 107 9.00 -10.84 3.80
N HIS A 108 9.34 -9.62 4.24
CA HIS A 108 10.60 -9.34 4.97
C HIS A 108 10.80 -10.31 6.14
N ASN A 109 9.78 -10.44 6.99
CA ASN A 109 9.82 -11.32 8.16
C ASN A 109 9.93 -12.80 7.77
N PHE A 110 9.24 -13.20 6.72
CA PHE A 110 9.26 -14.56 6.20
C PHE A 110 10.65 -14.95 5.68
N LEU A 111 11.33 -14.05 4.95
CA LEU A 111 12.69 -14.27 4.47
C LEU A 111 13.69 -14.40 5.63
N ILE A 112 13.58 -13.54 6.66
CA ILE A 112 14.38 -13.65 7.89
C ILE A 112 14.15 -15.01 8.55
N ASP A 113 12.88 -15.42 8.70
CA ASP A 113 12.51 -16.70 9.31
C ASP A 113 13.13 -17.89 8.56
N ILE A 114 13.10 -17.89 7.22
CA ILE A 114 13.73 -18.94 6.41
C ILE A 114 15.25 -18.95 6.61
N LEU A 115 15.89 -17.79 6.51
CA LEU A 115 17.35 -17.69 6.64
C LEU A 115 17.84 -18.10 8.02
N GLU A 116 17.06 -17.86 9.06
CA GLU A 116 17.34 -18.31 10.43
C GLU A 116 17.10 -19.81 10.59
N GLN A 117 15.95 -20.32 10.14
CA GLN A 117 15.59 -21.74 10.28
C GLN A 117 16.60 -22.65 9.57
N TYR A 118 17.10 -22.23 8.41
CA TYR A 118 18.05 -22.97 7.61
C TYR A 118 19.46 -22.36 7.68
N ARG A 119 19.85 -21.79 8.83
CA ARG A 119 21.17 -21.15 9.02
C ARG A 119 22.35 -22.07 8.70
N ASP A 120 22.26 -23.35 9.04
CA ASP A 120 23.35 -24.32 8.84
C ASP A 120 22.93 -25.49 7.93
N GLN A 121 21.80 -25.34 7.23
CA GLN A 121 21.19 -26.39 6.41
C GLN A 121 20.82 -25.86 5.03
N PHE A 122 20.60 -26.79 4.09
CA PHE A 122 20.05 -26.47 2.78
C PHE A 122 18.57 -26.08 2.91
N ILE A 123 18.15 -25.10 2.12
CA ILE A 123 16.76 -24.70 2.02
C ILE A 123 16.03 -25.72 1.12
N PRO A 124 15.02 -26.42 1.64
CA PRO A 124 14.24 -27.39 0.87
C PRO A 124 13.51 -26.77 -0.32
N GLU A 125 13.25 -27.58 -1.37
CA GLU A 125 12.63 -27.11 -2.61
C GLU A 125 11.22 -26.53 -2.41
N ASP A 126 10.44 -27.10 -1.49
CA ASP A 126 9.12 -26.58 -1.12
C ASP A 126 9.19 -25.13 -0.61
N ARG A 127 10.27 -24.75 0.08
CA ARG A 127 10.46 -23.36 0.55
C ARG A 127 10.77 -22.40 -0.58
N TRP A 128 11.51 -22.83 -1.60
CA TRP A 128 11.75 -22.01 -2.80
C TRP A 128 10.45 -21.78 -3.57
N ILE A 129 9.62 -22.81 -3.70
CA ILE A 129 8.28 -22.70 -4.30
C ILE A 129 7.41 -21.72 -3.50
N GLU A 130 7.45 -21.77 -2.16
CA GLU A 130 6.74 -20.82 -1.31
C GLU A 130 7.22 -19.37 -1.51
N ILE A 131 8.54 -19.13 -1.52
CA ILE A 131 9.12 -17.81 -1.78
C ILE A 131 8.60 -17.27 -3.12
N ARG A 132 8.67 -18.08 -4.19
CA ARG A 132 8.21 -17.71 -5.53
C ARG A 132 6.71 -17.36 -5.54
N ASN A 133 5.87 -18.16 -4.89
CA ASN A 133 4.43 -17.92 -4.85
C ASN A 133 4.07 -16.60 -4.14
N ILE A 134 4.80 -16.26 -3.07
CA ILE A 134 4.65 -14.98 -2.37
C ILE A 134 5.10 -13.82 -3.27
N GLN A 135 6.26 -13.95 -3.91
CA GLN A 135 6.80 -12.93 -4.83
C GLN A 135 5.85 -12.67 -6.01
N LEU A 136 5.27 -13.71 -6.61
CA LEU A 136 4.28 -13.58 -7.68
C LEU A 136 3.01 -12.86 -7.20
N THR A 137 2.54 -13.19 -6.00
CA THR A 137 1.37 -12.54 -5.40
C THR A 137 1.65 -11.06 -5.13
N PHE A 138 2.81 -10.75 -4.54
CA PHE A 138 3.26 -9.38 -4.34
C PHE A 138 3.34 -8.61 -5.67
N GLY A 139 3.92 -9.21 -6.71
CA GLY A 139 3.97 -8.63 -8.05
C GLY A 139 2.59 -8.36 -8.67
N LYS A 140 1.53 -9.09 -8.30
CA LYS A 140 0.15 -8.77 -8.70
C LYS A 140 -0.36 -7.51 -8.01
N PHE A 141 -0.14 -7.37 -6.71
CA PHE A 141 -0.55 -6.16 -5.96
C PHE A 141 0.15 -4.90 -6.49
N LEU A 142 1.46 -4.98 -6.76
CA LEU A 142 2.20 -3.85 -7.35
C LEU A 142 1.61 -3.41 -8.69
N ARG A 143 1.31 -4.35 -9.59
CA ARG A 143 0.74 -4.05 -10.92
C ARG A 143 -0.67 -3.47 -10.84
N ALA A 144 -1.50 -4.01 -9.95
CA ALA A 144 -2.85 -3.50 -9.74
C ALA A 144 -2.86 -2.08 -9.18
N GLU A 145 -1.95 -1.75 -8.26
CA GLU A 145 -1.81 -0.40 -7.73
C GLU A 145 -1.33 0.63 -8.76
N LEU A 146 -0.65 0.18 -9.81
CA LEU A 146 -0.27 1.00 -10.97
C LEU A 146 -1.36 1.05 -12.05
N GLY A 147 -2.47 0.33 -11.89
CA GLY A 147 -3.55 0.29 -12.89
C GLY A 147 -3.17 -0.46 -14.18
N ILE A 148 -2.27 -1.44 -14.12
CA ILE A 148 -1.91 -2.24 -15.31
C ILE A 148 -3.07 -3.20 -15.64
N PHE A 149 -3.78 -2.89 -16.73
CA PHE A 149 -5.15 -3.32 -17.07
C PHE A 149 -5.38 -4.82 -17.37
N ASP A 150 -4.33 -5.64 -17.45
CA ASP A 150 -4.45 -7.11 -17.61
C ASP A 150 -4.25 -7.88 -16.29
N THR A 151 -4.25 -7.17 -15.16
CA THR A 151 -4.29 -7.79 -13.84
C THR A 151 -5.68 -7.65 -13.26
N GLU A 152 -6.26 -8.74 -12.73
CA GLU A 152 -7.48 -8.62 -11.93
C GLU A 152 -7.25 -7.54 -10.87
N PRO A 153 -8.18 -6.58 -10.68
CA PRO A 153 -7.97 -5.51 -9.73
C PRO A 153 -7.67 -6.11 -8.36
N ALA A 154 -6.47 -5.84 -7.83
CA ALA A 154 -6.06 -6.26 -6.49
C ALA A 154 -6.83 -5.44 -5.45
N GLY A 155 -8.10 -5.76 -5.32
CA GLY A 155 -9.00 -5.26 -4.29
C GLY A 155 -9.34 -6.38 -3.31
N ILE A 156 -10.42 -6.16 -2.57
CA ILE A 156 -10.97 -7.12 -1.62
C ILE A 156 -11.18 -8.50 -2.26
N ALA A 157 -11.60 -8.55 -3.53
CA ALA A 157 -11.85 -9.79 -4.25
C ALA A 157 -10.59 -10.67 -4.42
N GLU A 158 -9.42 -10.08 -4.71
CA GLU A 158 -8.17 -10.84 -4.82
C GLU A 158 -7.69 -11.33 -3.44
N LEU A 159 -7.84 -10.49 -2.41
CA LEU A 159 -7.58 -10.86 -1.01
C LEU A 159 -8.49 -11.99 -0.53
N GLU A 160 -9.65 -12.16 -1.16
CA GLU A 160 -10.59 -13.22 -0.82
C GLU A 160 -10.23 -14.59 -1.39
N LYS A 161 -9.34 -14.65 -2.39
CA LYS A 161 -8.93 -15.91 -3.03
C LYS A 161 -8.21 -16.83 -2.01
N PRO A 162 -8.54 -18.14 -1.98
CA PRO A 162 -8.01 -19.06 -0.96
C PRO A 162 -6.47 -19.07 -0.87
N TYR A 163 -5.79 -19.09 -2.02
CA TYR A 163 -4.32 -19.11 -2.05
C TYR A 163 -3.70 -17.81 -1.52
N VAL A 164 -4.35 -16.66 -1.74
CA VAL A 164 -3.90 -15.36 -1.22
C VAL A 164 -4.09 -15.30 0.30
N LYS A 165 -5.23 -15.80 0.80
CA LYS A 165 -5.46 -15.90 2.25
C LYS A 165 -4.42 -16.76 2.95
N GLU A 166 -4.08 -17.91 2.37
CA GLU A 166 -3.04 -18.80 2.91
C GLU A 166 -1.69 -18.08 3.00
N ILE A 167 -1.31 -17.37 1.93
CA ILE A 167 -0.09 -16.55 1.91
C ILE A 167 -0.14 -15.50 3.02
N LEU A 168 -1.23 -14.73 3.12
CA LEU A 168 -1.37 -13.68 4.13
C LEU A 168 -1.33 -14.23 5.56
N GLU A 169 -1.93 -15.39 5.79
CA GLU A 169 -1.87 -16.07 7.09
C GLU A 169 -0.43 -16.46 7.45
N LYS A 170 0.30 -17.08 6.53
CA LYS A 170 1.73 -17.43 6.71
C LYS A 170 2.58 -16.19 7.01
N LEU A 171 2.41 -15.14 6.22
CA LEU A 171 3.09 -13.85 6.44
C LEU A 171 2.76 -13.24 7.81
N GLY A 172 1.50 -13.38 8.25
CA GLY A 172 1.05 -12.97 9.57
C GLY A 172 1.70 -13.77 10.70
N GLN A 173 1.85 -15.09 10.53
CA GLN A 173 2.50 -15.97 11.50
C GLN A 173 3.99 -15.61 11.67
N SER A 174 4.73 -15.41 10.56
CA SER A 174 6.13 -14.96 10.61
C SER A 174 6.27 -13.58 11.27
N SER A 175 5.39 -12.64 10.91
CA SER A 175 5.39 -11.31 11.53
C SER A 175 5.12 -11.37 13.03
N LYS A 176 4.22 -12.23 13.48
CA LYS A 176 3.93 -12.43 14.91
C LYS A 176 5.11 -13.05 15.65
N LYS A 177 5.77 -14.04 15.05
CA LYS A 177 6.97 -14.69 15.62
C LYS A 177 8.08 -13.66 15.85
N ILE A 178 8.38 -12.83 14.85
CA ILE A 178 9.39 -11.77 14.96
C ILE A 178 8.97 -10.69 15.96
N ARG A 179 7.70 -10.28 15.96
CA ARG A 179 7.20 -9.28 16.92
C ARG A 179 7.39 -9.73 18.37
N ASN A 180 7.02 -10.97 18.67
CA ASN A 180 7.19 -11.56 20.00
C ASN A 180 8.66 -11.59 20.46
N ARG A 181 9.61 -11.73 19.52
CA ARG A 181 11.05 -11.73 19.82
C ARG A 181 11.55 -10.34 20.26
N PHE A 182 11.03 -9.28 19.65
CA PHE A 182 11.49 -7.91 19.90
C PHE A 182 10.60 -7.14 20.90
N GLY A 183 9.53 -7.74 21.41
CA GLY A 183 8.71 -7.16 22.48
C GLY A 183 7.77 -6.05 22.04
N TYR A 184 7.33 -6.05 20.78
CA TYR A 184 6.34 -5.12 20.22
C TYR A 184 4.90 -5.66 20.28
#